data_AF-A0A232M0B4-F1
#
_entry.id   AF-A0A232M0B4-F1
#
_cell.length_a   1.000
_cell.length_b   1.000
_cell.length_c   1.000
_cell.angle_alpha   90.00
_cell.angle_beta   90.00
_cell.angle_gamma   90.00
#
_symmetry.space_group_name_H-M   'P 1'
#
loop_
_entity.id
_entity.type
_entity.pdbx_description
1 polymer ?
#
loop_
_entity_poly.entity_id
_entity_poly.type
_entity_poly.pdbx_seq_one_letter_code
_entity_poly.pdbx_strand_id
1 'polypeptide(L)'
;MATANGSTSTPTAAHYQPPKRLLILQETVNPQNQAEPMYMFINAQGLPICGPGPELPSILELPLRTLKAFTVIFNGPKYQNWAIVGAGRYDLKTSDEGKFYAVVLEQVREQISVPEKK
;
A
#
# COMPACT_ATOMS: atom_id res chain seq x y z
N MET A 1 -28.83 -32.11 42.31
CA MET A 1 -29.36 -31.16 41.31
C MET A 1 -28.17 -30.50 40.62
N ALA A 2 -28.20 -30.50 39.29
CA ALA A 2 -27.28 -29.82 38.37
C ALA A 2 -27.21 -28.30 38.66
N THR A 3 -26.20 -27.51 38.27
CA THR A 3 -25.66 -27.35 36.91
C THR A 3 -24.25 -26.73 36.92
N ALA A 4 -23.41 -27.19 36.00
CA ALA A 4 -22.17 -26.54 35.57
C ALA A 4 -22.50 -25.36 34.65
N ASN A 5 -21.88 -24.20 34.88
CA ASN A 5 -21.86 -23.09 33.91
C ASN A 5 -20.46 -23.01 33.30
N GLY A 6 -20.33 -23.57 32.10
CA GLY A 6 -19.19 -23.37 31.23
C GLY A 6 -19.25 -21.98 30.63
N SER A 7 -18.31 -21.13 31.02
CA SER A 7 -18.03 -19.89 30.30
C SER A 7 -17.22 -20.25 29.05
N THR A 8 -17.94 -20.51 27.95
CA THR A 8 -17.35 -20.71 26.63
C THR A 8 -16.77 -19.38 26.15
N SER A 9 -15.48 -19.16 26.38
CA SER A 9 -14.72 -18.12 25.69
C SER A 9 -14.58 -18.53 24.23
N THR A 10 -15.48 -18.03 23.37
CA THR A 10 -15.30 -18.05 21.92
C THR A 10 -13.95 -17.40 21.58
N PRO A 11 -13.03 -18.08 20.87
CA PRO A 11 -11.85 -17.42 20.34
C PRO A 11 -12.31 -16.42 19.28
N THR A 12 -12.19 -15.13 19.59
CA THR A 12 -12.39 -14.04 18.64
C THR A 12 -11.51 -14.33 17.43
N ALA A 13 -12.11 -14.57 16.26
CA ALA A 13 -11.36 -14.76 15.03
C ALA A 13 -10.41 -13.57 14.89
N ALA A 14 -9.10 -13.83 15.01
CA ALA A 14 -8.10 -12.81 14.76
C ALA A 14 -8.32 -12.33 13.33
N HIS A 15 -8.84 -11.11 13.17
CA HIS A 15 -8.94 -10.46 11.87
C HIS A 15 -7.51 -10.34 11.33
N TYR A 16 -7.11 -11.31 10.50
CA TYR A 16 -5.85 -11.26 9.77
C TYR A 16 -6.00 -10.15 8.73
N GLN A 17 -5.73 -8.91 9.14
CA GLN A 17 -5.61 -7.79 8.21
C GLN A 17 -4.49 -8.13 7.22
N PRO A 18 -4.71 -7.98 5.91
CA PRO A 18 -3.65 -8.18 4.94
C PRO A 18 -2.47 -7.25 5.26
N PRO A 19 -1.21 -7.71 5.11
CA PRO A 19 -0.04 -6.87 5.36
C PRO A 19 -0.08 -5.59 4.53
N LYS A 20 0.16 -4.45 5.18
CA LYS A 20 0.22 -3.14 4.54
C LYS A 20 1.62 -2.52 4.65
N ARG A 21 2.03 -1.78 3.63
CA ARG A 21 3.30 -1.06 3.59
C ARG A 21 3.11 0.36 3.09
N LEU A 22 3.75 1.33 3.76
CA LEU A 22 3.84 2.72 3.32
C LEU A 22 5.13 2.91 2.54
N LEU A 23 5.01 3.37 1.30
CA LEU A 23 6.12 3.82 0.45
C LEU A 23 6.07 5.34 0.31
N ILE A 24 7.23 5.96 0.33
CA ILE A 24 7.46 7.37 0.10
C ILE A 24 8.33 7.47 -1.15
N LEU A 25 7.81 8.20 -2.14
CA LEU A 25 8.49 8.49 -3.39
C LEU A 25 8.77 9.98 -3.48
N GLN A 26 9.95 10.34 -3.96
CA GLN A 26 10.29 11.70 -4.33
C GLN A 26 10.17 11.84 -5.85
N GLU A 27 9.44 12.85 -6.31
CA GLU A 27 9.43 13.28 -7.71
C GLU A 27 10.75 14.00 -8.01
N THR A 28 11.45 13.50 -9.01
CA THR A 28 12.70 14.05 -9.52
C THR A 28 12.60 14.26 -11.03
N VAL A 29 13.52 15.02 -11.60
CA VAL A 29 13.58 15.23 -13.05
C VAL A 29 14.27 14.03 -13.69
N ASN A 30 13.68 13.43 -14.72
CA ASN A 30 14.34 12.38 -15.47
C ASN A 30 15.49 12.98 -16.31
N PRO A 31 16.75 12.54 -16.10
CA PRO A 31 17.91 13.11 -16.80
C PRO A 31 17.91 12.80 -18.31
N GLN A 32 17.23 11.74 -18.74
CA GLN A 32 17.11 11.37 -20.15
C GLN A 32 15.94 12.08 -20.85
N ASN A 33 14.93 12.51 -20.10
CA ASN A 33 13.75 13.18 -20.62
C ASN A 33 13.17 14.15 -19.59
N GLN A 34 13.62 15.41 -19.63
CA GLN A 34 13.19 16.43 -18.65
C GLN A 34 11.68 16.72 -18.68
N ALA A 35 10.96 16.30 -19.72
CA ALA A 35 9.51 16.46 -19.81
C ALA A 35 8.71 15.46 -18.96
N GLU A 36 9.31 14.33 -18.57
CA GLU A 36 8.63 13.32 -17.73
C GLU A 36 9.26 13.26 -16.32
N PRO A 37 8.44 13.33 -15.25
CA PRO A 37 8.94 13.14 -13.90
C PRO A 37 9.39 11.69 -13.69
N MET A 38 10.49 11.53 -12.95
CA MET A 38 10.92 10.26 -12.38
C MET A 38 10.49 10.21 -10.92
N TYR A 39 10.26 9.01 -10.39
CA TYR A 39 9.93 8.82 -8.98
C TYR A 39 10.96 7.89 -8.33
N MET A 40 11.66 8.43 -7.33
CA MET A 40 12.68 7.70 -6.58
C MET A 40 12.13 7.27 -5.24
N PHE A 41 12.31 5.99 -4.88
CA PHE A 41 11.94 5.50 -3.55
C PHE A 41 12.86 6.07 -2.49
N ILE A 42 12.28 6.79 -1.52
CA ILE A 42 12.99 7.19 -0.31
C ILE A 42 13.15 6.00 0.64
N ASN A 43 12.14 5.12 0.69
CA ASN A 43 12.16 3.88 1.47
C ASN A 43 11.84 2.66 0.60
N ALA A 44 12.86 2.11 -0.06
CA ALA A 44 12.67 1.01 -1.02
C ALA A 44 11.99 -0.26 -0.43
N GLN A 45 12.12 -0.52 0.87
CA GLN A 45 11.48 -1.68 1.52
C GLN A 45 10.03 -1.43 1.94
N GLY A 46 9.59 -0.17 2.00
CA GLY A 46 8.32 0.22 2.60
C GLY A 46 8.33 0.10 4.13
N LEU A 47 7.65 1.01 4.81
CA LEU A 47 7.45 0.94 6.25
C LEU A 47 6.24 0.05 6.54
N PRO A 48 6.36 -0.99 7.38
CA PRO A 48 5.21 -1.80 7.75
C PRO A 48 4.18 -0.95 8.49
N ILE A 49 2.90 -1.17 8.18
CA ILE A 49 1.80 -0.48 8.84
C ILE A 49 1.14 -1.45 9.82
N CYS A 50 1.15 -1.07 11.10
CA CYS A 50 0.34 -1.72 12.13
C CYS A 50 -0.97 -0.95 12.31
N GLY A 51 -2.12 -1.61 12.13
CA GLY A 51 -3.44 -0.97 12.26
C GLY A 51 -3.98 -0.36 10.95
N PRO A 52 -4.90 0.63 11.03
CA PRO A 52 -5.60 1.16 9.86
C PRO A 52 -4.69 1.78 8.79
N GLY A 53 -3.58 2.39 9.21
CA GLY A 53 -2.67 3.14 8.36
C GLY A 53 -3.02 4.62 8.24
N PRO A 54 -2.19 5.41 7.52
CA PRO A 54 -2.48 6.81 7.27
C PRO A 54 -3.68 6.92 6.32
N GLU A 55 -4.58 7.86 6.61
CA GLU A 55 -5.64 8.22 5.68
C GLU A 55 -5.02 8.98 4.51
N LEU A 56 -5.02 8.35 3.34
CA LEU A 56 -4.59 8.94 2.07
C LEU A 56 -5.78 9.03 1.11
N PRO A 57 -5.78 10.02 0.21
CA PRO A 57 -6.80 10.11 -0.83
C PRO A 57 -6.72 8.92 -1.79
N SER A 58 -7.74 8.84 -2.65
CA SER A 58 -7.72 7.87 -3.74
C SER A 58 -6.56 8.17 -4.68
N ILE A 59 -5.88 7.12 -5.15
CA ILE A 59 -4.83 7.26 -6.17
C ILE A 59 -5.33 8.01 -7.41
N LEU A 60 -6.62 7.91 -7.73
CA LEU A 60 -7.25 8.56 -8.88
C LEU A 60 -7.26 10.10 -8.78
N GLU A 61 -7.02 10.66 -7.59
CA GLU A 61 -6.90 12.11 -7.39
C GLU A 61 -5.52 12.65 -7.80
N LEU A 62 -4.56 11.76 -8.09
CA LEU A 62 -3.24 12.16 -8.57
C LEU A 62 -3.29 12.61 -10.05
N PRO A 63 -2.39 13.52 -10.47
CA PRO A 63 -2.27 13.89 -11.87
C PRO A 63 -1.99 12.68 -12.77
N LEU A 64 -2.54 12.68 -14.00
CA LEU A 64 -2.36 11.61 -14.98
C LEU A 64 -0.89 11.20 -15.22
N ARG A 65 0.03 12.17 -15.20
CA ARG A 65 1.48 11.90 -15.33
C ARG A 65 2.02 11.03 -14.19
N THR A 66 1.54 11.26 -12.96
CA THR A 66 1.93 10.52 -11.76
C THR A 66 1.31 9.13 -11.80
N LEU A 67 0.03 9.04 -12.18
CA LEU A 67 -0.66 7.76 -12.40
C LEU A 67 0.10 6.88 -13.40
N LYS A 68 0.48 7.44 -14.56
CA LYS A 68 1.25 6.72 -15.59
C LYS A 68 2.56 6.18 -15.02
N ALA A 69 3.32 7.00 -14.30
CA ALA A 69 4.59 6.58 -13.71
C ALA A 69 4.39 5.51 -12.63
N PHE A 70 3.39 5.66 -11.76
CA PHE A 70 3.08 4.68 -10.72
C PHE A 70 2.66 3.35 -11.32
N THR A 71 1.84 3.34 -12.38
CA THR A 71 1.51 2.11 -13.10
C THR A 71 2.75 1.39 -13.60
N VAL A 72 3.73 2.10 -14.17
CA VAL A 72 4.99 1.50 -14.63
C VAL A 72 5.79 0.92 -13.45
N ILE A 73 5.89 1.67 -12.35
CA ILE A 73 6.65 1.26 -11.16
C ILE A 73 6.03 0.02 -10.49
N PHE A 74 4.72 0.04 -10.27
CA PHE A 74 4.00 -0.98 -9.52
C PHE A 74 3.55 -2.18 -10.37
N ASN A 75 3.70 -2.14 -11.70
CA ASN A 75 3.65 -3.34 -12.54
C ASN A 75 4.92 -4.20 -12.46
N GLY A 76 5.98 -3.73 -11.79
CA GLY A 76 7.20 -4.51 -11.61
C GLY A 76 6.96 -5.80 -10.80
N PRO A 77 7.73 -6.88 -11.06
CA PRO A 77 7.54 -8.18 -10.41
C PRO A 77 7.64 -8.14 -8.88
N LYS A 78 8.41 -7.18 -8.34
CA LYS A 78 8.51 -6.94 -6.89
C LYS A 78 7.16 -6.62 -6.23
N TYR A 79 6.25 -6.00 -6.97
CA TYR A 79 4.93 -5.58 -6.50
C TYR A 79 3.82 -6.53 -6.99
N GLN A 80 4.17 -7.68 -7.55
CA GLN A 80 3.22 -8.76 -7.80
C GLN A 80 2.52 -9.10 -6.48
N ASN A 81 1.20 -9.22 -6.52
CA ASN A 81 0.33 -9.45 -5.35
C ASN A 81 0.29 -8.28 -4.34
N TRP A 82 0.65 -7.06 -4.75
CA TRP A 82 0.40 -5.85 -3.98
C TRP A 82 -0.54 -4.93 -4.74
N ALA A 83 -1.52 -4.36 -4.04
CA ALA A 83 -2.45 -3.38 -4.58
C ALA A 83 -2.21 -2.02 -3.91
N ILE A 84 -2.32 -0.95 -4.69
CA ILE A 84 -2.34 0.41 -4.14
C ILE A 84 -3.73 0.66 -3.56
N VAL A 85 -3.81 0.94 -2.26
CA VAL A 85 -5.08 1.21 -1.56
C VAL A 85 -5.24 2.67 -1.16
N GLY A 86 -4.18 3.46 -1.26
CA GLY A 86 -4.21 4.91 -1.05
C GLY A 86 -2.93 5.54 -1.56
N ALA A 87 -3.04 6.71 -2.18
CA ALA A 87 -1.87 7.44 -2.63
C ALA A 87 -2.15 8.94 -2.67
N GLY A 88 -1.21 9.74 -2.18
CA GLY A 88 -1.40 11.18 -2.08
C GLY A 88 -0.08 11.93 -2.01
N ARG A 89 -0.14 13.24 -2.22
CA ARG A 89 0.99 14.13 -1.94
C ARG A 89 1.30 14.07 -0.45
N TYR A 90 2.58 14.02 -0.14
CA TYR A 90 3.09 13.99 1.23
C TYR A 90 3.94 15.24 1.46
N ASP A 91 3.36 16.25 2.09
CA ASP A 91 4.08 17.49 2.36
C ASP A 91 4.90 17.31 3.66
N LEU A 92 6.21 17.06 3.51
CA LEU A 92 7.12 17.15 4.65
C LEU A 92 7.26 18.62 5.05
N LYS A 93 6.68 19.00 6.19
CA LYS A 93 6.77 20.37 6.77
C LYS A 93 8.20 20.88 6.95
N THR A 94 9.21 20.01 6.86
CA THR A 94 10.63 20.31 7.09
C THR A 94 11.47 20.34 5.82
N SER A 95 10.89 20.17 4.63
CA SER A 95 11.66 20.13 3.38
C SER A 95 11.03 21.05 2.34
N ASP A 96 11.71 22.16 2.07
CA ASP A 96 11.44 23.03 0.91
C ASP A 96 11.89 22.37 -0.41
N GLU A 97 12.46 21.17 -0.36
CA GLU A 97 13.24 20.59 -1.44
C GLU A 97 12.65 19.25 -1.91
N GLY A 98 11.53 19.34 -2.62
CA GLY A 98 10.99 18.24 -3.42
C GLY A 98 9.50 17.98 -3.24
N LYS A 99 8.88 17.38 -4.26
CA LYS A 99 7.50 16.89 -4.19
C LYS A 99 7.53 15.42 -3.80
N PHE A 100 6.96 15.08 -2.65
CA PHE A 100 6.89 13.72 -2.17
C PHE A 100 5.48 13.15 -2.30
N TYR A 101 5.40 11.84 -2.43
CA TYR A 101 4.16 11.09 -2.53
C TYR A 101 4.21 9.91 -1.57
N ALA A 102 3.14 9.75 -0.79
CA ALA A 102 2.89 8.58 0.03
C ALA A 102 2.03 7.60 -0.75
N VAL A 103 2.37 6.32 -0.72
CA VAL A 103 1.63 5.23 -1.35
C VAL A 103 1.49 4.10 -0.36
N VAL A 104 0.24 3.70 -0.06
CA VAL A 104 -0.05 2.53 0.76
C VAL A 104 -0.31 1.35 -0.16
N LEU A 105 0.50 0.31 0.02
CA LEU A 105 0.30 -0.98 -0.60
C LEU A 105 -0.34 -1.94 0.40
N GLU A 106 -1.28 -2.73 -0.07
CA GLU A 106 -1.87 -3.86 0.64
C GLU A 106 -1.58 -5.16 -0.12
N GLN A 107 -1.13 -6.19 0.59
CA GLN A 107 -0.85 -7.48 -0.03
C GLN A 107 -2.17 -8.20 -0.36
N VAL A 108 -2.38 -8.51 -1.63
CA VAL A 108 -3.53 -9.29 -2.11
C VAL A 108 -3.16 -10.76 -1.99
N ARG A 109 -3.97 -11.55 -1.28
CA ARG A 109 -3.81 -13.01 -1.29
C ARG A 109 -4.26 -13.52 -2.66
N GLU A 110 -3.43 -14.29 -3.35
CA GLU A 110 -3.91 -15.11 -4.46
C GLU A 110 -5.03 -16.00 -3.92
N GLN A 111 -6.25 -15.81 -4.40
CA GLN A 111 -7.31 -16.78 -4.19
C GLN A 111 -6.91 -18.03 -4.97
N ILE A 112 -6.27 -18.98 -4.31
CA ILE A 112 -6.18 -20.35 -4.80
C ILE A 112 -7.61 -20.90 -4.71
N SER A 113 -8.37 -20.76 -5.78
CA SER A 113 -9.62 -21.47 -5.97
C SER A 113 -9.29 -22.96 -6.01
N VAL A 114 -9.41 -23.65 -4.88
CA VAL A 114 -9.33 -25.10 -4.83
C VAL A 114 -10.52 -25.63 -5.63
N PRO A 115 -10.32 -26.37 -6.74
CA PRO A 115 -11.44 -27.02 -7.40
C PRO A 115 -12.02 -28.07 -6.46
N GLU A 116 -13.25 -27.83 -6.00
CA GLU A 116 -14.05 -28.79 -5.25
C GLU A 116 -14.25 -30.02 -6.15
N LYS A 117 -13.46 -31.09 -5.90
CA LYS A 117 -13.68 -32.38 -6.54
C LYS A 117 -14.99 -32.96 -6.01
N LYS A 118 -16.01 -32.98 -6.86
CA LYS A 118 -17.16 -33.89 -6.73
C LYS A 118 -16.75 -35.33 -6.99
#